data_AF-A0AA87C5F1-F1
#
_entry.id   AF-A0AA87C5F1-F1
#
_cell.length_a   1.000
_cell.length_b   1.000
_cell.length_c   1.000
_cell.angle_alpha   90.00
_cell.angle_beta   90.00
_cell.angle_gamma   90.00
#
_symmetry.space_group_name_H-M   'P 1'
#
loop_
_entity.id
_entity.type
_entity.pdbx_description
1 polymer ?
#
loop_
_entity_poly.entity_id
_entity_poly.type
_entity_poly.pdbx_seq_one_letter_code
_entity_poly.pdbx_strand_id
1 'polypeptide(L)'
;MKKIVKYSSLAALALVAAGVLAACSGGAKKEGEAASKKEIIVATNGSPKPFIYEENGELTGYEIEVVRAIFKDSDKYDVKFEKTEWSGVFAGLDADRYNMAVNNLSYTKERAEKYLYAAPIAQNPNVLVVKKDDSSIKSLADIGGKSTEVVQATTSAKQLEEYNKQHTDNPTILNYTKADFQQIMVRLSDGQFDYKIFDKIGVETVIKNQGLDNLKVIELPSDQQPYVYPLLAQGQDELKSFVDKRIKELYKGGTLEKLSKQFFGDTYLPAEADIK
;
A
#
# COMPACT_ATOMS: atom_id res chain seq x y z
N MET A 1 28.00 -35.85 61.62
CA MET A 1 26.53 -35.97 61.45
C MET A 1 25.92 -34.58 61.50
N LYS A 2 25.18 -34.21 60.44
CA LYS A 2 24.05 -33.24 60.35
C LYS A 2 23.95 -32.05 61.33
N LYS A 3 23.96 -30.82 60.77
CA LYS A 3 22.88 -29.76 60.78
C LYS A 3 23.52 -28.36 60.61
N ILE A 4 23.36 -27.66 59.49
CA ILE A 4 22.22 -26.80 59.04
C ILE A 4 21.85 -25.73 60.09
N VAL A 5 21.98 -24.44 59.77
CA VAL A 5 20.89 -23.46 59.48
C VAL A 5 21.48 -22.03 59.39
N LYS A 6 20.87 -21.28 58.46
CA LYS A 6 21.06 -19.90 57.97
C LYS A 6 20.79 -18.79 59.00
N TYR A 7 20.78 -17.55 58.48
CA TYR A 7 20.36 -16.24 59.01
C TYR A 7 21.58 -15.38 59.42
N SER A 8 21.71 -14.09 59.15
CA SER A 8 20.91 -13.06 58.49
C SER A 8 21.70 -11.74 58.57
N SER A 9 21.45 -10.84 57.61
CA SER A 9 21.36 -9.38 57.79
C SER A 9 22.58 -8.50 58.13
N LEU A 10 22.83 -7.56 57.19
CA LEU A 10 23.03 -6.10 57.35
C LEU A 10 24.00 -5.54 58.40
N ALA A 11 25.08 -4.92 57.90
CA ALA A 11 25.78 -3.73 58.41
C ALA A 11 26.78 -3.30 57.30
N ALA A 12 27.10 -2.05 56.97
CA ALA A 12 26.76 -0.75 57.52
C ALA A 12 27.11 0.34 56.48
N LEU A 13 26.38 1.46 56.55
CA LEU A 13 26.74 2.79 56.08
C LEU A 13 28.08 3.26 56.66
N ALA A 14 28.90 4.00 55.90
CA ALA A 14 29.39 5.36 56.25
C ALA A 14 30.50 5.89 55.32
N LEU A 15 30.16 6.94 54.57
CA LEU A 15 30.87 8.24 54.43
C LEU A 15 32.42 8.28 54.29
N VAL A 16 32.87 8.79 53.14
CA VAL A 16 33.86 9.89 53.09
C VAL A 16 33.48 10.88 51.99
N ALA A 17 33.38 12.15 52.36
CA ALA A 17 33.06 13.27 51.49
C ALA A 17 34.31 14.09 51.13
N ALA A 18 34.17 14.82 50.02
CA ALA A 18 34.82 16.09 49.68
C ALA A 18 36.26 16.10 49.14
N GLY A 19 36.36 16.43 47.85
CA GLY A 19 37.05 17.67 47.46
C GLY A 19 38.30 17.54 46.60
N VAL A 20 38.14 17.66 45.27
CA VAL A 20 39.05 18.47 44.43
C VAL A 20 38.23 19.12 43.32
N LEU A 21 38.08 20.45 43.40
CA LEU A 21 37.69 21.32 42.30
C LEU A 21 38.96 21.79 41.58
N ALA A 22 38.83 21.91 40.26
CA ALA A 22 39.56 22.80 39.34
C ALA A 22 40.50 22.14 38.31
N ALA A 23 40.34 22.67 37.08
CA ALA A 23 41.25 22.66 35.94
C ALA A 23 41.27 21.43 35.02
N CYS A 24 40.42 21.49 33.98
CA CYS A 24 40.92 21.55 32.61
C CYS A 24 39.88 22.21 31.69
N SER A 25 40.15 23.47 31.38
CA SER A 25 39.71 24.14 30.17
C SER A 25 40.25 23.37 28.96
N GLY A 26 39.39 22.56 28.34
CA GLY A 26 39.65 21.95 27.05
C GLY A 26 38.34 21.99 26.28
N GLY A 27 38.20 22.97 25.39
CA GLY A 27 37.11 23.03 24.43
C GLY A 27 37.16 21.82 23.51
N ALA A 28 36.55 20.72 23.94
CA ALA A 28 36.18 19.66 23.03
C ALA A 28 35.04 20.20 22.17
N LYS A 29 35.37 20.54 20.91
CA LYS A 29 34.36 20.55 19.84
C LYS A 29 33.58 19.25 19.99
N LYS A 30 32.29 19.35 20.35
CA LYS A 30 31.33 18.30 20.04
C LYS A 30 31.36 18.17 18.53
N GLU A 31 32.10 17.18 18.03
CA GLU A 31 31.83 16.62 16.71
C GLU A 31 30.34 16.29 16.70
N GLY A 32 29.63 16.92 15.77
CA GLY A 32 28.18 16.80 15.67
C GLY A 32 27.81 15.33 15.56
N GLU A 33 27.07 14.84 16.54
CA GLU A 33 26.31 13.61 16.44
C GLU A 33 25.44 13.79 15.19
N ALA A 34 25.78 13.10 14.09
CA ALA A 34 24.97 13.13 12.89
C ALA A 34 23.57 12.71 13.31
N ALA A 35 22.58 13.60 13.14
CA ALA A 35 21.22 13.34 13.56
C ALA A 35 20.79 12.00 12.93
N SER A 36 20.47 11.01 13.76
CA SER A 36 19.99 9.72 13.27
C SER A 36 18.70 9.95 12.49
N LYS A 37 18.65 9.49 11.24
CA LYS A 37 17.47 9.60 10.40
C LYS A 37 16.28 8.89 11.05
N LYS A 38 15.08 9.41 10.86
CA LYS A 38 13.84 8.79 11.31
C LYS A 38 13.49 7.65 10.35
N GLU A 39 13.34 6.43 10.87
CA GLU A 39 12.84 5.30 10.10
C GLU A 39 11.36 5.51 9.73
N ILE A 40 11.04 5.26 8.47
CA ILE A 40 9.68 5.31 7.89
C ILE A 40 9.33 3.90 7.40
N ILE A 41 8.35 3.27 8.05
CA ILE A 41 7.88 1.93 7.69
C ILE A 41 6.71 2.05 6.71
N VAL A 42 6.89 1.45 5.53
CA VAL A 42 5.92 1.43 4.42
C VAL A 42 5.37 0.02 4.30
N ALA A 43 4.08 -0.15 4.63
CA ALA A 43 3.40 -1.42 4.57
C ALA A 43 2.83 -1.72 3.17
N THR A 44 2.89 -2.99 2.79
CA THR A 44 2.22 -3.50 1.60
C THR A 44 1.83 -4.97 1.79
N ASN A 45 0.85 -5.49 1.05
CA ASN A 45 0.62 -6.94 0.97
C ASN A 45 1.37 -7.64 -0.16
N GLY A 46 2.13 -6.90 -0.98
CA GLY A 46 2.91 -7.47 -2.07
C GLY A 46 2.11 -7.76 -3.36
N SER A 47 0.90 -7.23 -3.49
CA SER A 47 0.01 -7.41 -4.64
C SER A 47 -0.75 -6.10 -4.95
N PRO A 48 -1.12 -5.81 -6.21
CA PRO A 48 -0.94 -6.63 -7.41
C PRO A 48 0.30 -6.27 -8.24
N LYS A 49 0.85 -7.24 -9.00
CA LYS A 49 1.79 -6.96 -10.09
C LYS A 49 1.08 -6.15 -11.18
N PRO A 50 1.67 -5.09 -11.76
CA PRO A 50 3.06 -4.62 -11.61
C PRO A 50 3.24 -3.47 -10.61
N PHE A 51 2.23 -3.13 -9.81
CA PHE A 51 2.32 -2.07 -8.80
C PHE A 51 3.22 -2.47 -7.63
N ILE A 52 2.98 -3.66 -7.07
CA ILE A 52 3.82 -4.29 -6.05
C ILE A 52 3.89 -5.79 -6.33
N TYR A 53 5.10 -6.34 -6.28
CA TYR A 53 5.34 -7.78 -6.32
C TYR A 53 6.74 -8.06 -5.73
N GLU A 54 7.07 -9.34 -5.59
CA GLU A 54 8.42 -9.76 -5.20
C GLU A 54 9.18 -10.29 -6.41
N GLU A 55 10.44 -9.91 -6.52
CA GLU A 55 11.40 -10.45 -7.49
C GLU A 55 12.65 -10.85 -6.72
N ASN A 56 13.09 -12.11 -6.85
CA ASN A 56 14.22 -12.66 -6.11
C ASN A 56 14.11 -12.53 -4.57
N GLY A 57 12.88 -12.52 -4.05
CA GLY A 57 12.61 -12.38 -2.61
C GLY A 57 12.62 -10.95 -2.09
N GLU A 58 12.76 -9.94 -2.96
CA GLU A 58 12.70 -8.53 -2.58
C GLU A 58 11.45 -7.85 -3.15
N LEU A 59 10.83 -6.96 -2.37
CA LEU A 59 9.72 -6.12 -2.84
C LEU A 59 10.21 -5.13 -3.91
N THR A 60 9.50 -5.13 -5.04
CA THR A 60 9.65 -4.18 -6.14
C THR A 60 8.28 -3.92 -6.79
N GLY A 61 8.26 -3.26 -7.94
CA GLY A 61 7.07 -2.76 -8.62
C GLY A 61 6.99 -1.25 -8.58
N TYR A 62 6.07 -0.70 -9.37
CA TYR A 62 5.96 0.74 -9.58
C TYR A 62 5.92 1.55 -8.28
N GLU A 63 5.05 1.17 -7.33
CA GLU A 63 4.88 1.96 -6.11
C GLU A 63 6.08 1.84 -5.16
N ILE A 64 6.71 0.67 -5.10
CA ILE A 64 7.91 0.45 -4.29
C ILE A 64 9.06 1.31 -4.83
N GLU A 65 9.29 1.31 -6.13
CA GLU A 65 10.37 2.10 -6.73
C GLU A 65 10.09 3.61 -6.70
N VAL A 66 8.81 4.03 -6.81
CA VAL A 66 8.42 5.43 -6.59
C VAL A 66 8.73 5.85 -5.16
N VAL A 67 8.37 5.04 -4.16
CA VAL A 67 8.67 5.31 -2.75
C VAL A 67 10.18 5.33 -2.49
N ARG A 68 10.95 4.39 -3.05
CA ARG A 68 12.43 4.44 -2.99
C ARG A 68 12.96 5.75 -3.56
N ALA A 69 12.44 6.22 -4.69
CA ALA A 69 12.84 7.49 -5.31
C ALA A 69 12.43 8.74 -4.51
N ILE A 70 11.30 8.68 -3.78
CA ILE A 70 10.85 9.75 -2.88
C ILE A 70 11.86 9.96 -1.76
N PHE A 71 12.28 8.87 -1.11
CA PHE A 71 13.17 8.89 0.05
C PHE A 71 14.66 8.87 -0.29
N LYS A 72 15.01 8.66 -1.58
CA LYS A 72 16.38 8.66 -2.05
C LYS A 72 17.10 9.96 -1.64
N ASP A 73 18.28 9.79 -1.04
CA ASP A 73 19.17 10.86 -0.57
C ASP A 73 18.54 11.79 0.49
N SER A 74 17.44 11.37 1.15
CA SER A 74 16.88 12.10 2.28
C SER A 74 17.90 12.15 3.42
N ASP A 75 18.14 13.35 3.94
CA ASP A 75 18.96 13.61 5.13
C ASP A 75 18.19 13.37 6.44
N LYS A 76 16.86 13.22 6.35
CA LYS A 76 15.95 13.13 7.51
C LYS A 76 15.33 11.75 7.69
N TYR A 77 15.07 11.02 6.61
CA TYR A 77 14.30 9.78 6.64
C TYR A 77 15.06 8.61 6.02
N ASP A 78 14.92 7.43 6.62
CA ASP A 78 15.29 6.15 6.00
C ASP A 78 14.04 5.30 5.82
N VAL A 79 13.86 4.70 4.65
CA VAL A 79 12.64 3.96 4.31
C VAL A 79 12.85 2.45 4.45
N LYS A 80 11.88 1.77 5.06
CA LYS A 80 11.82 0.32 5.17
C LYS A 80 10.47 -0.19 4.66
N PHE A 81 10.50 -1.22 3.82
CA PHE A 81 9.29 -1.87 3.34
C PHE A 81 8.97 -3.10 4.18
N GLU A 82 7.71 -3.24 4.60
CA GLU A 82 7.23 -4.42 5.32
C GLU A 82 6.05 -5.05 4.59
N LYS A 83 6.21 -6.33 4.24
CA LYS A 83 5.11 -7.14 3.70
C LYS A 83 4.23 -7.63 4.85
N THR A 84 2.91 -7.46 4.73
CA THR A 84 1.93 -7.94 5.71
C THR A 84 0.62 -8.35 5.04
N GLU A 85 -0.31 -8.94 5.79
CA GLU A 85 -1.64 -9.28 5.25
C GLU A 85 -2.44 -8.00 4.92
N TRP A 86 -3.33 -8.06 3.93
CA TRP A 86 -4.12 -6.91 3.48
C TRP A 86 -4.85 -6.17 4.63
N SER A 87 -5.51 -6.90 5.52
CA SER A 87 -6.16 -6.31 6.70
C SER A 87 -5.16 -5.71 7.69
N GLY A 88 -3.95 -6.27 7.73
CA GLY A 88 -2.85 -5.80 8.57
C GLY A 88 -2.29 -4.45 8.14
N VAL A 89 -2.38 -4.10 6.85
CA VAL A 89 -1.95 -2.79 6.33
C VAL A 89 -2.71 -1.66 7.02
N PHE A 90 -4.04 -1.67 6.93
CA PHE A 90 -4.88 -0.64 7.52
C PHE A 90 -4.86 -0.68 9.06
N ALA A 91 -4.88 -1.88 9.65
CA ALA A 91 -4.79 -2.01 11.11
C ALA A 91 -3.45 -1.48 11.65
N GLY A 92 -2.36 -1.62 10.90
CA GLY A 92 -1.06 -1.07 11.28
C GLY A 92 -0.95 0.44 11.09
N LEU A 93 -1.65 1.02 10.11
CA LEU A 93 -1.81 2.48 10.01
C LEU A 93 -2.64 3.03 11.20
N ASP A 94 -3.75 2.36 11.53
CA ASP A 94 -4.62 2.75 12.66
C ASP A 94 -3.89 2.73 14.01
N ALA A 95 -2.90 1.84 14.16
CA ALA A 95 -2.12 1.65 15.39
C ALA A 95 -0.76 2.38 15.39
N ASP A 96 -0.50 3.26 14.42
CA ASP A 96 0.79 3.95 14.22
C ASP A 96 2.01 3.01 14.11
N ARG A 97 1.78 1.73 13.82
CA ARG A 97 2.84 0.75 13.55
C ARG A 97 3.50 1.03 12.21
N TYR A 98 2.73 1.50 11.23
CA TYR A 98 3.20 1.86 9.90
C TYR A 98 3.00 3.34 9.67
N ASN A 99 3.98 3.99 9.03
CA ASN A 99 3.88 5.40 8.70
C ASN A 99 3.15 5.59 7.36
N MET A 100 3.35 4.67 6.43
CA MET A 100 2.79 4.72 5.07
C MET A 100 2.31 3.36 4.59
N ALA A 101 1.47 3.35 3.57
CA ALA A 101 1.09 2.16 2.83
C ALA A 101 1.05 2.42 1.32
N VAL A 102 1.47 1.43 0.54
CA VAL A 102 1.32 1.39 -0.92
C VAL A 102 0.78 0.03 -1.34
N ASN A 103 -0.28 0.03 -2.14
CA ASN A 103 -1.04 -1.20 -2.41
C ASN A 103 -2.09 -1.06 -3.53
N ASN A 104 -1.81 -0.24 -4.54
CA ASN A 104 -2.77 0.14 -5.58
C ASN A 104 -4.05 0.72 -4.96
N LEU A 105 -3.87 1.69 -4.06
CA LEU A 105 -4.92 2.22 -3.20
C LEU A 105 -5.65 3.37 -3.89
N SER A 106 -6.93 3.16 -4.20
CA SER A 106 -7.82 4.23 -4.67
C SER A 106 -8.36 5.08 -3.53
N TYR A 107 -8.74 6.32 -3.86
CA TYR A 107 -9.44 7.22 -2.95
C TYR A 107 -10.85 6.74 -2.58
N THR A 108 -11.18 6.80 -1.29
CA THR A 108 -12.57 6.78 -0.79
C THR A 108 -12.71 7.76 0.37
N LYS A 109 -13.93 8.30 0.58
CA LYS A 109 -14.20 9.20 1.71
C LYS A 109 -13.92 8.54 3.06
N GLU A 110 -14.34 7.28 3.24
CA GLU A 110 -14.15 6.57 4.53
C GLU A 110 -12.67 6.32 4.83
N ARG A 111 -11.83 6.16 3.81
CA ARG A 111 -10.38 6.08 4.00
C ARG A 111 -9.79 7.45 4.32
N ALA A 112 -10.26 8.51 3.66
CA ALA A 112 -9.78 9.88 3.88
C ALA A 112 -10.15 10.43 5.28
N GLU A 113 -11.21 9.89 5.90
CA GLU A 113 -11.56 10.17 7.30
C GLU A 113 -10.56 9.58 8.31
N LYS A 114 -9.76 8.58 7.91
CA LYS A 114 -8.82 7.86 8.77
C LYS A 114 -7.35 8.03 8.42
N TYR A 115 -7.06 8.30 7.15
CA TYR A 115 -5.72 8.29 6.60
C TYR A 115 -5.48 9.54 5.76
N LEU A 116 -4.23 9.99 5.77
CA LEU A 116 -3.78 11.03 4.88
C LEU A 116 -3.47 10.44 3.50
N TYR A 117 -3.93 11.08 2.45
CA TYR A 117 -3.56 10.74 1.07
C TYR A 117 -2.40 11.60 0.61
N ALA A 118 -1.33 11.00 0.09
CA ALA A 118 -0.33 11.74 -0.68
C ALA A 118 -0.91 12.20 -2.03
N ALA A 119 -0.12 12.97 -2.80
CA ALA A 119 -0.42 13.24 -4.20
C ALA A 119 -0.54 11.91 -5.00
N PRO A 120 -1.41 11.86 -6.04
CA PRO A 120 -1.56 10.64 -6.85
C PRO A 120 -0.30 10.34 -7.64
N ILE A 121 0.00 9.04 -7.82
CA ILE A 121 1.20 8.58 -8.51
C ILE A 121 0.90 7.80 -9.79
N ALA A 122 -0.33 7.32 -10.00
CA ALA A 122 -0.75 6.67 -11.25
C ALA A 122 -2.23 6.92 -11.53
N GLN A 123 -2.63 6.75 -12.78
CA GLN A 123 -4.03 6.73 -13.24
C GLN A 123 -4.33 5.38 -13.88
N ASN A 124 -5.32 4.65 -13.36
CA ASN A 124 -5.58 3.27 -13.73
C ASN A 124 -7.09 2.96 -13.69
N PRO A 125 -7.79 3.00 -14.83
CA PRO A 125 -9.25 2.85 -14.88
C PRO A 125 -9.70 1.44 -14.51
N ASN A 126 -10.93 1.33 -13.98
CA ASN A 126 -11.56 0.05 -13.74
C ASN A 126 -12.06 -0.59 -15.03
N VAL A 127 -12.08 -1.91 -15.05
CA VAL A 127 -12.61 -2.74 -16.13
C VAL A 127 -13.43 -3.89 -15.56
N LEU A 128 -14.33 -4.42 -16.39
CA LEU A 128 -15.09 -5.63 -16.16
C LEU A 128 -14.47 -6.75 -17.00
N VAL A 129 -14.10 -7.84 -16.35
CA VAL A 129 -13.51 -9.03 -16.99
C VAL A 129 -14.53 -10.15 -16.96
N VAL A 130 -14.71 -10.79 -18.10
CA VAL A 130 -15.60 -11.94 -18.28
C VAL A 130 -14.96 -12.93 -19.26
N LYS A 131 -15.50 -14.14 -19.38
CA LYS A 131 -15.09 -15.05 -20.45
C LYS A 131 -15.49 -14.52 -21.84
N LYS A 132 -14.69 -14.82 -22.86
CA LYS A 132 -14.92 -14.40 -24.25
C LYS A 132 -16.24 -14.94 -24.81
N ASP A 133 -16.54 -16.20 -24.52
CA ASP A 133 -17.74 -16.92 -24.95
C ASP A 133 -19.01 -16.53 -24.19
N ASP A 134 -18.90 -15.85 -23.04
CA ASP A 134 -20.06 -15.31 -22.34
C ASP A 134 -20.57 -14.03 -23.02
N SER A 135 -21.69 -14.13 -23.73
CA SER A 135 -22.40 -13.01 -24.33
C SER A 135 -23.45 -12.36 -23.42
N SER A 136 -23.69 -12.92 -22.23
CA SER A 136 -24.72 -12.46 -21.29
C SER A 136 -24.28 -11.23 -20.50
N ILE A 137 -22.98 -11.04 -20.27
CA ILE A 137 -22.43 -9.88 -19.57
C ILE A 137 -21.70 -8.97 -20.56
N LYS A 138 -22.24 -7.77 -20.79
CA LYS A 138 -21.66 -6.76 -21.72
C LYS A 138 -21.36 -5.44 -21.02
N SER A 139 -21.92 -5.22 -19.85
CA SER A 139 -21.81 -3.99 -19.07
C SER A 139 -22.03 -4.28 -17.59
N LEU A 140 -21.82 -3.26 -16.74
CA LEU A 140 -22.08 -3.37 -15.31
C LEU A 140 -23.55 -3.66 -14.98
N ALA A 141 -24.50 -3.28 -15.86
CA ALA A 141 -25.92 -3.54 -15.65
C ALA A 141 -26.30 -5.03 -15.78
N ASP A 142 -25.43 -5.84 -16.39
CA ASP A 142 -25.72 -7.26 -16.68
C ASP A 142 -25.26 -8.21 -15.56
N ILE A 143 -24.72 -7.69 -14.45
CA ILE A 143 -24.12 -8.51 -13.38
C ILE A 143 -25.15 -9.04 -12.37
N GLY A 144 -26.41 -8.60 -12.46
CA GLY A 144 -27.47 -9.08 -11.58
C GLY A 144 -27.69 -10.60 -11.73
N GLY A 145 -27.67 -11.33 -10.62
CA GLY A 145 -27.74 -12.79 -10.60
C GLY A 145 -26.45 -13.51 -11.02
N LYS A 146 -25.40 -12.76 -11.39
CA LYS A 146 -24.07 -13.29 -11.73
C LYS A 146 -23.15 -13.29 -10.53
N SER A 147 -22.18 -14.17 -10.52
CA SER A 147 -21.24 -14.39 -9.42
C SER A 147 -19.87 -13.78 -9.67
N THR A 148 -19.23 -13.35 -8.58
CA THR A 148 -17.85 -12.86 -8.58
C THR A 148 -17.16 -13.18 -7.26
N GLU A 149 -15.82 -13.15 -7.26
CA GLU A 149 -15.00 -13.17 -6.04
C GLU A 149 -14.50 -11.76 -5.69
N VAL A 150 -14.70 -11.35 -4.43
CA VAL A 150 -14.29 -10.03 -3.91
C VAL A 150 -13.42 -10.16 -2.66
N VAL A 151 -12.53 -9.19 -2.45
CA VAL A 151 -11.69 -9.10 -1.24
C VAL A 151 -12.26 -8.00 -0.35
N GLN A 152 -12.39 -8.29 0.94
CA GLN A 152 -12.95 -7.36 1.92
C GLN A 152 -12.19 -6.03 1.94
N ALA A 153 -12.89 -4.92 2.19
CA ALA A 153 -12.33 -3.56 2.28
C ALA A 153 -11.66 -3.03 0.99
N THR A 154 -11.90 -3.67 -0.15
CA THR A 154 -11.56 -3.13 -1.48
C THR A 154 -12.68 -2.22 -2.01
N THR A 155 -12.34 -1.35 -2.96
CA THR A 155 -13.29 -0.43 -3.59
C THR A 155 -14.32 -1.17 -4.44
N SER A 156 -13.92 -2.25 -5.14
CA SER A 156 -14.86 -3.06 -5.92
C SER A 156 -15.85 -3.85 -5.05
N ALA A 157 -15.43 -4.36 -3.88
CA ALA A 157 -16.36 -4.96 -2.92
C ALA A 157 -17.43 -3.95 -2.47
N LYS A 158 -17.01 -2.74 -2.05
CA LYS A 158 -17.94 -1.66 -1.67
C LYS A 158 -18.87 -1.26 -2.81
N GLN A 159 -18.34 -1.13 -4.03
CA GLN A 159 -19.14 -0.79 -5.22
C GLN A 159 -20.24 -1.82 -5.46
N LEU A 160 -19.92 -3.11 -5.36
CA LEU A 160 -20.87 -4.19 -5.60
C LEU A 160 -21.85 -4.39 -4.44
N GLU A 161 -21.42 -4.16 -3.20
CA GLU A 161 -22.31 -4.07 -2.05
C GLU A 161 -23.35 -2.96 -2.25
N GLU A 162 -22.95 -1.80 -2.76
CA GLU A 162 -23.87 -0.70 -3.07
C GLU A 162 -24.77 -1.01 -4.27
N TYR A 163 -24.22 -1.62 -5.33
CA TYR A 163 -25.01 -2.13 -6.45
C TYR A 163 -26.15 -3.05 -5.96
N ASN A 164 -25.85 -3.97 -5.03
CA ASN A 164 -26.84 -4.91 -4.49
C ASN A 164 -27.94 -4.22 -3.68
N LYS A 165 -27.63 -3.12 -2.97
CA LYS A 165 -28.67 -2.32 -2.28
C LYS A 165 -29.64 -1.66 -3.26
N GLN A 166 -29.17 -1.35 -4.46
CA GLN A 166 -29.98 -0.72 -5.52
C GLN A 166 -30.71 -1.75 -6.40
N HIS A 167 -30.29 -3.01 -6.39
CA HIS A 167 -30.82 -4.09 -7.23
C HIS A 167 -31.28 -5.28 -6.37
N THR A 168 -32.11 -5.03 -5.36
CA THR A 168 -32.56 -6.05 -4.39
C THR A 168 -33.28 -7.24 -5.03
N ASP A 169 -33.89 -7.03 -6.19
CA ASP A 169 -34.71 -8.03 -6.89
C ASP A 169 -33.85 -8.99 -7.72
N ASN A 170 -32.63 -8.58 -8.08
CA ASN A 170 -31.66 -9.39 -8.81
C ASN A 170 -30.21 -9.00 -8.44
N PRO A 171 -29.80 -9.22 -7.18
CA PRO A 171 -28.46 -8.84 -6.71
C PRO A 171 -27.40 -9.71 -7.40
N THR A 172 -26.19 -9.18 -7.52
CA THR A 172 -25.02 -10.01 -7.85
C THR A 172 -24.58 -10.85 -6.66
N ILE A 173 -24.04 -12.04 -6.93
CA ILE A 173 -23.59 -13.00 -5.92
C ILE A 173 -22.12 -12.71 -5.56
N LEU A 174 -21.89 -12.20 -4.35
CA LEU A 174 -20.56 -11.85 -3.86
C LEU A 174 -19.96 -12.98 -3.03
N ASN A 175 -18.89 -13.59 -3.53
CA ASN A 175 -18.11 -14.58 -2.80
C ASN A 175 -16.85 -13.91 -2.22
N TYR A 176 -16.79 -13.74 -0.90
CA TYR A 176 -15.62 -13.14 -0.26
C TYR A 176 -14.47 -14.13 -0.20
N THR A 177 -13.28 -13.69 -0.60
CA THR A 177 -12.06 -14.49 -0.66
C THR A 177 -10.89 -13.72 -0.04
N LYS A 178 -9.88 -14.47 0.39
CA LYS A 178 -8.57 -13.94 0.80
C LYS A 178 -7.47 -14.19 -0.25
N ALA A 179 -7.83 -14.79 -1.38
CA ALA A 179 -6.90 -15.04 -2.46
C ALA A 179 -6.37 -13.72 -3.05
N ASP A 180 -5.14 -13.75 -3.57
CA ASP A 180 -4.60 -12.64 -4.33
C ASP A 180 -5.29 -12.49 -5.70
N PHE A 181 -5.03 -11.36 -6.37
CA PHE A 181 -5.70 -11.03 -7.61
C PHE A 181 -5.41 -12.02 -8.75
N GLN A 182 -4.17 -12.52 -8.84
CA GLN A 182 -3.80 -13.48 -9.89
C GLN A 182 -4.60 -14.78 -9.73
N GLN A 183 -4.68 -15.31 -8.51
CA GLN A 183 -5.43 -16.52 -8.20
C GLN A 183 -6.93 -16.36 -8.50
N ILE A 184 -7.50 -15.19 -8.21
CA ILE A 184 -8.90 -14.86 -8.56
C ILE A 184 -9.10 -14.88 -10.07
N MET A 185 -8.20 -14.27 -10.84
CA MET A 185 -8.29 -14.24 -12.31
C MET A 185 -8.16 -15.63 -12.95
N VAL A 186 -7.32 -16.50 -12.40
CA VAL A 186 -7.25 -17.91 -12.83
C VAL A 186 -8.59 -18.61 -12.60
N ARG A 187 -9.23 -18.41 -11.43
CA ARG A 187 -10.54 -19.00 -11.14
C ARG A 187 -11.65 -18.50 -12.07
N LEU A 188 -11.61 -17.23 -12.48
CA LEU A 188 -12.50 -16.69 -13.52
C LEU A 188 -12.28 -17.42 -14.86
N SER A 189 -11.02 -17.57 -15.26
CA SER A 189 -10.64 -18.30 -16.48
C SER A 189 -11.12 -19.76 -16.45
N ASP A 190 -11.03 -20.42 -15.30
CA ASP A 190 -11.54 -21.77 -15.07
C ASP A 190 -13.08 -21.86 -15.05
N GLY A 191 -13.77 -20.71 -14.96
CA GLY A 191 -15.24 -20.64 -14.93
C GLY A 191 -15.85 -20.93 -13.55
N GLN A 192 -15.12 -20.66 -12.47
CA GLN A 192 -15.64 -20.83 -11.10
C GLN A 192 -16.64 -19.74 -10.69
N PHE A 193 -16.62 -18.59 -11.38
CA PHE A 193 -17.57 -17.50 -11.25
C PHE A 193 -17.64 -16.73 -12.59
N ASP A 194 -18.58 -15.79 -12.71
CA ASP A 194 -18.98 -15.23 -14.01
C ASP A 194 -18.18 -14.00 -14.45
N TYR A 195 -17.78 -13.14 -13.50
CA TYR A 195 -17.07 -11.91 -13.83
C TYR A 195 -16.10 -11.45 -12.73
N LYS A 196 -15.19 -10.54 -13.08
CA LYS A 196 -14.35 -9.81 -12.13
C LYS A 196 -14.26 -8.33 -12.47
N ILE A 197 -14.44 -7.46 -11.48
CA ILE A 197 -14.09 -6.03 -11.60
C ILE A 197 -12.75 -5.80 -10.92
N PHE A 198 -11.85 -5.17 -11.67
CA PHE A 198 -10.53 -4.73 -11.20
C PHE A 198 -9.99 -3.65 -12.12
N ASP A 199 -8.79 -3.13 -11.85
CA ASP A 199 -8.16 -2.13 -12.69
C ASP A 199 -7.47 -2.71 -13.93
N LYS A 200 -7.41 -1.89 -15.00
CA LYS A 200 -6.95 -2.27 -16.33
C LYS A 200 -5.53 -2.81 -16.31
N ILE A 201 -4.59 -2.10 -15.68
CA ILE A 201 -3.18 -2.48 -15.67
C ILE A 201 -2.98 -3.84 -14.99
N GLY A 202 -3.61 -4.07 -13.84
CA GLY A 202 -3.54 -5.36 -13.15
C GLY A 202 -4.14 -6.49 -13.98
N VAL A 203 -5.32 -6.28 -14.55
CA VAL A 203 -6.01 -7.25 -15.41
C VAL A 203 -5.16 -7.64 -16.61
N GLU A 204 -4.68 -6.67 -17.38
CA GLU A 204 -3.90 -6.92 -18.60
C GLU A 204 -2.57 -7.60 -18.28
N THR A 205 -1.95 -7.23 -17.16
CA THR A 205 -0.72 -7.87 -16.69
C THR A 205 -0.94 -9.35 -16.37
N VAL A 206 -2.01 -9.68 -15.64
CA VAL A 206 -2.31 -11.07 -15.28
C VAL A 206 -2.73 -11.88 -16.51
N ILE A 207 -3.61 -11.35 -17.37
CA ILE A 207 -4.01 -12.04 -18.61
C ILE A 207 -2.78 -12.40 -19.44
N LYS A 208 -1.86 -11.44 -19.64
CA LYS A 208 -0.64 -11.63 -20.41
C LYS A 208 0.32 -12.64 -19.77
N ASN A 209 0.60 -12.51 -18.47
CA ASN A 209 1.61 -13.32 -17.80
C ASN A 209 1.16 -14.76 -17.54
N GLN A 210 -0.15 -14.98 -17.35
CA GLN A 210 -0.72 -16.30 -17.07
C GLN A 210 -1.32 -16.97 -18.31
N GLY A 211 -1.34 -16.30 -19.47
CA GLY A 211 -1.90 -16.85 -20.71
C GLY A 211 -3.41 -17.08 -20.64
N LEU A 212 -4.15 -16.18 -19.97
CA LEU A 212 -5.60 -16.31 -19.77
C LEU A 212 -6.38 -15.84 -21.01
N ASP A 213 -6.07 -16.42 -22.17
CA ASP A 213 -6.54 -15.98 -23.49
C ASP A 213 -8.05 -16.18 -23.71
N ASN A 214 -8.75 -16.85 -22.79
CA ASN A 214 -10.19 -17.01 -22.81
C ASN A 214 -10.95 -15.86 -22.15
N LEU A 215 -10.26 -14.87 -21.57
CA LEU A 215 -10.87 -13.70 -20.93
C LEU A 215 -10.94 -12.49 -21.87
N LYS A 216 -12.00 -11.68 -21.75
CA LYS A 216 -12.13 -10.36 -22.39
C LYS A 216 -12.30 -9.27 -21.35
N VAL A 217 -11.85 -8.08 -21.71
CA VAL A 217 -11.87 -6.88 -20.88
C VAL A 217 -12.86 -5.88 -21.46
N ILE A 218 -13.76 -5.38 -20.62
CA ILE A 218 -14.78 -4.39 -20.96
C ILE A 218 -14.47 -3.14 -20.15
N GLU A 219 -14.35 -1.99 -20.80
CA GLU A 219 -14.09 -0.72 -20.10
C GLU A 219 -15.29 -0.32 -19.23
N LEU A 220 -15.01 0.19 -18.03
CA LEU A 220 -16.03 0.75 -17.15
C LEU A 220 -15.87 2.27 -17.05
N PRO A 221 -16.97 3.02 -17.03
CA PRO A 221 -16.92 4.44 -16.69
C PRO A 221 -16.45 4.62 -15.24
N SER A 222 -15.92 5.80 -14.93
CA SER A 222 -15.56 6.19 -13.58
C SER A 222 -16.12 7.56 -13.24
N ASP A 223 -16.80 7.67 -12.09
CA ASP A 223 -17.38 8.93 -11.60
C ASP A 223 -16.32 9.88 -11.02
N GLN A 224 -15.13 9.35 -10.73
CA GLN A 224 -13.97 10.11 -10.25
C GLN A 224 -12.73 9.74 -11.06
N GLN A 225 -11.70 10.58 -10.98
CA GLN A 225 -10.43 10.21 -11.61
C GLN A 225 -9.90 8.92 -10.97
N PRO A 226 -9.53 7.90 -11.76
CA PRO A 226 -9.16 6.59 -11.24
C PRO A 226 -7.69 6.59 -10.80
N TYR A 227 -7.36 7.47 -9.85
CA TYR A 227 -6.01 7.66 -9.35
C TYR A 227 -5.63 6.67 -8.25
N VAL A 228 -4.33 6.39 -8.18
CA VAL A 228 -3.68 5.52 -7.19
C VAL A 228 -2.77 6.37 -6.30
N TYR A 229 -2.80 6.10 -5.00
CA TYR A 229 -2.19 6.95 -3.98
C TYR A 229 -1.39 6.15 -2.94
N PRO A 230 -0.23 6.66 -2.49
CA PRO A 230 0.30 6.34 -1.18
C PRO A 230 -0.63 6.89 -0.09
N LEU A 231 -0.90 6.06 0.93
CA LEU A 231 -1.58 6.50 2.15
C LEU A 231 -0.56 6.68 3.28
N LEU A 232 -0.85 7.57 4.21
CA LEU A 232 -0.07 7.77 5.43
C LEU A 232 -1.00 7.69 6.65
N ALA A 233 -0.44 7.24 7.78
CA ALA A 233 -1.14 7.25 9.05
C ALA A 233 -1.55 8.68 9.43
N GLN A 234 -2.66 8.80 10.17
CA GLN A 234 -3.13 10.11 10.63
C GLN A 234 -2.06 10.79 11.50
N GLY A 235 -1.92 12.12 11.39
CA GLY A 235 -0.88 12.87 12.12
C GLY A 235 0.53 12.82 11.51
N GLN A 236 0.74 12.13 10.37
CA GLN A 236 1.98 12.16 9.60
C GLN A 236 2.05 13.37 8.64
N ASP A 237 1.54 14.54 9.03
CA ASP A 237 1.38 15.71 8.14
C ASP A 237 2.70 16.24 7.57
N GLU A 238 3.76 16.22 8.38
CA GLU A 238 5.10 16.63 7.93
C GLU A 238 5.66 15.64 6.90
N LEU A 239 5.47 14.35 7.13
CA LEU A 239 5.88 13.30 6.20
C LEU A 239 5.09 13.40 4.90
N LYS A 240 3.77 13.63 4.97
CA LYS A 240 2.93 13.87 3.79
C LYS A 240 3.45 15.06 2.99
N SER A 241 3.74 16.18 3.65
CA SER A 241 4.27 17.38 3.00
C SER A 241 5.59 17.10 2.26
N PHE A 242 6.48 16.31 2.87
CA PHE A 242 7.71 15.84 2.22
C PHE A 242 7.41 14.96 1.00
N VAL A 243 6.55 13.94 1.17
CA VAL A 243 6.18 12.99 0.12
C VAL A 243 5.54 13.71 -1.07
N ASP A 244 4.59 14.61 -0.85
CA ASP A 244 3.92 15.36 -1.92
C ASP A 244 4.89 16.24 -2.70
N LYS A 245 5.81 16.92 -1.99
CA LYS A 245 6.86 17.72 -2.62
C LYS A 245 7.73 16.84 -3.52
N ARG A 246 8.17 15.69 -3.02
CA ARG A 246 8.99 14.74 -3.78
C ARG A 246 8.26 14.16 -4.98
N ILE A 247 6.98 13.80 -4.86
CA ILE A 247 6.17 13.33 -5.99
C ILE A 247 6.12 14.39 -7.11
N LYS A 248 5.87 15.66 -6.75
CA LYS A 248 5.89 16.78 -7.72
C LYS A 248 7.24 16.95 -8.41
N GLU A 249 8.34 16.84 -7.67
CA GLU A 249 9.70 16.92 -8.21
C GLU A 249 10.03 15.72 -9.12
N LEU A 250 9.63 14.51 -8.73
CA LEU A 250 9.82 13.29 -9.53
C LEU A 250 8.98 13.30 -10.81
N TYR A 251 7.79 13.89 -10.76
CA TYR A 251 6.95 14.12 -11.95
C TYR A 251 7.65 15.08 -12.92
N LYS A 252 8.00 16.29 -12.46
CA LYS A 252 8.66 17.31 -13.29
C LYS A 252 10.03 16.86 -13.81
N GLY A 253 10.74 16.06 -13.04
CA GLY A 253 12.02 15.46 -13.43
C GLY A 253 11.91 14.22 -14.32
N GLY A 254 10.70 13.80 -14.72
CA GLY A 254 10.48 12.65 -15.61
C GLY A 254 10.72 11.28 -14.97
N THR A 255 10.99 11.22 -13.66
CA THR A 255 11.25 9.94 -12.97
C THR A 255 9.98 9.11 -12.87
N LEU A 256 8.82 9.72 -12.56
CA LEU A 256 7.55 8.98 -12.53
C LEU A 256 7.20 8.40 -13.90
N GLU A 257 7.42 9.15 -14.99
CA GLU A 257 7.16 8.68 -16.35
C GLU A 257 8.07 7.50 -16.72
N LYS A 258 9.36 7.61 -16.38
CA LYS A 258 10.32 6.53 -16.59
C LYS A 258 9.90 5.25 -15.85
N LEU A 259 9.51 5.36 -14.58
CA LEU A 259 9.03 4.22 -13.79
C LEU A 259 7.72 3.67 -14.35
N SER A 260 6.81 4.54 -14.78
CA SER A 260 5.53 4.14 -15.39
C SER A 260 5.76 3.29 -16.64
N LYS A 261 6.59 3.76 -17.58
CA LYS A 261 6.96 2.99 -18.78
C LYS A 261 7.70 1.69 -18.46
N GLN A 262 8.59 1.71 -17.46
CA GLN A 262 9.33 0.52 -17.04
C GLN A 262 8.41 -0.59 -16.53
N PHE A 263 7.43 -0.26 -15.69
CA PHE A 263 6.58 -1.26 -15.03
C PHE A 263 5.26 -1.54 -15.76
N PHE A 264 4.70 -0.55 -16.45
CA PHE A 264 3.39 -0.64 -17.10
C PHE A 264 3.49 -0.73 -18.63
N GLY A 265 4.67 -0.44 -19.21
CA GLY A 265 4.89 -0.44 -20.66
C GLY A 265 4.48 0.85 -21.38
N ASP A 266 3.81 1.78 -20.69
CA ASP A 266 3.43 3.10 -21.21
C ASP A 266 3.28 4.12 -20.05
N THR A 267 2.91 5.35 -20.36
CA THR A 267 2.68 6.43 -19.39
C THR A 267 1.25 6.39 -18.84
N TYR A 268 1.13 6.08 -17.55
CA TYR A 268 -0.13 6.06 -16.79
C TYR A 268 -0.08 7.02 -15.61
N LEU A 269 0.33 8.26 -15.84
CA LEU A 269 0.42 9.27 -14.80
C LEU A 269 -0.87 10.10 -14.70
N PRO A 270 -1.21 10.63 -13.51
CA PRO A 270 -2.24 11.65 -13.37
C PRO A 270 -1.92 12.89 -14.20
N ALA A 271 -2.95 13.69 -14.51
CA ALA A 271 -2.75 15.01 -15.07
C ALA A 271 -1.92 15.88 -14.11
N GLU A 272 -0.98 16.68 -14.63
CA GLU A 272 -0.07 17.49 -13.80
C GLU A 272 -0.82 18.38 -12.78
N ALA A 273 -1.95 18.95 -13.18
CA ALA A 273 -2.78 19.81 -12.34
C ALA A 273 -3.38 19.10 -11.10
N ASP A 274 -3.42 17.77 -11.12
CA ASP A 274 -3.98 16.92 -10.07
C ASP A 274 -2.90 16.27 -9.19
N ILE A 275 -1.62 16.42 -9.53
CA ILE A 275 -0.50 15.93 -8.72
C ILE A 275 -0.23 16.91 -7.58
N LYS A 276 -1.09 16.89 -6.56
CA LYS A 276 -1.00 17.82 -5.44
C LYS A 276 -1.26 17.28 -4.05
#